data_AF-A0A661ML06-F1
#
_entry.id   AF-A0A661ML06-F1
#
_cell.length_a   1.000
_cell.length_b   1.000
_cell.length_c   1.000
_cell.angle_alpha   90.00
_cell.angle_beta   90.00
_cell.angle_gamma   90.00
#
_symmetry.space_group_name_H-M   'P 1'
#
loop_
_entity.id
_entity.type
_entity.pdbx_description
1 polymer ?
#
loop_
_entity_poly.entity_id
_entity_poly.type
_entity_poly.pdbx_seq_one_letter_code
_entity_poly.pdbx_strand_id
1 'polypeptide(L)' 'MSELKRKVVEFTKHTFGTWNRQNAWHTPMVVKDADGVFFYDEDGKPYIDFSSQLMCSNLGHKNK' A
#
# COMPACT_ATOMS: atom_id res chain seq x y z
N MET A 1 16.08 6.18 -1.43
CA MET A 1 14.67 6.03 -1.88
C MET A 1 14.63 5.82 -3.38
N SER A 2 13.92 4.78 -3.81
CA SER A 2 13.60 4.52 -5.23
C SER A 2 12.88 5.72 -5.86
N GLU A 3 12.87 5.79 -7.19
CA GLU A 3 12.10 6.81 -7.91
C GLU A 3 10.59 6.71 -7.59
N LEU A 4 10.07 5.48 -7.47
CA LEU A 4 8.67 5.23 -7.14
C LEU A 4 8.29 5.79 -5.77
N LYS A 5 9.09 5.54 -4.73
CA LYS A 5 8.87 6.13 -3.40
C LYS A 5 8.85 7.65 -3.45
N ARG A 6 9.72 8.30 -4.23
CA ARG A 6 9.71 9.78 -4.38
C ARG A 6 8.41 10.28 -5.00
N LYS A 7 7.92 9.62 -6.05
CA LYS A 7 6.64 9.97 -6.70
C LYS A 7 5.46 9.83 -5.74
N VAL A 8 5.44 8.75 -4.94
CA VAL A 8 4.39 8.54 -3.93
C VAL A 8 4.42 9.62 -2.85
N VAL A 9 5.61 10.00 -2.35
CA VAL A 9 5.76 11.11 -1.39
C VAL A 9 5.31 12.44 -2.01
N GLU A 10 5.55 12.67 -3.30
CA GLU A 10 5.03 13.85 -3.98
C GLU A 10 3.50 13.84 -4.04
N PHE A 11 2.87 12.70 -4.32
CA PHE A 11 1.40 12.59 -4.31
C PHE A 11 0.79 12.91 -2.95
N THR A 12 1.47 12.62 -1.84
CA THR A 12 0.91 12.93 -0.52
C THR A 12 0.82 14.43 -0.24
N LYS A 13 1.59 15.27 -0.96
CA LYS A 13 1.48 16.73 -0.87
C LYS A 13 0.20 17.27 -1.52
N HIS A 14 -0.41 16.49 -2.41
CA HIS A 14 -1.56 16.90 -3.22
C HIS A 14 -2.81 16.04 -2.94
N THR A 15 -2.78 15.17 -1.93
CA THR A 15 -3.89 14.27 -1.58
C THR A 15 -4.18 14.30 -0.08
N PHE A 16 -5.42 13.97 0.29
CA PHE A 16 -5.81 13.77 1.67
C PHE A 16 -5.77 12.28 2.02
N GLY A 17 -4.96 11.90 3.01
CA GLY A 17 -4.96 10.55 3.56
C GLY A 17 -6.26 10.26 4.31
N THR A 18 -6.91 9.15 3.96
CA THR A 18 -8.13 8.70 4.64
C THR A 18 -7.87 8.51 6.13
N TRP A 19 -8.71 9.10 6.99
CA TRP A 19 -8.61 9.08 8.45
C TRP A 19 -7.26 9.51 9.04
N ASN A 20 -6.48 10.31 8.32
CA ASN A 20 -5.19 10.81 8.77
C ASN A 20 -5.19 12.33 8.94
N ARG A 21 -4.40 12.82 9.91
CA ARG A 21 -4.06 14.24 9.96
C ARG A 21 -3.17 14.56 8.77
N GLN A 22 -3.42 15.69 8.11
CA GLN A 22 -2.69 16.10 6.90
C GLN A 22 -1.18 16.19 7.13
N ASN A 23 -0.75 16.68 8.31
CA ASN A 23 0.66 16.76 8.66
C ASN A 23 1.35 15.39 8.87
N ALA A 24 0.58 14.31 9.05
CA ALA A 24 1.09 12.94 9.19
C ALA A 24 1.05 12.15 7.86
N TRP A 25 0.44 12.70 6.80
CA TRP A 25 0.32 12.06 5.49
C TRP A 25 1.54 12.36 4.61
N HIS A 26 2.69 11.72 4.90
CA HIS A 26 3.95 11.99 4.18
C HIS A 26 4.67 10.77 3.62
N THR A 27 4.52 9.58 4.21
CA THR A 27 5.31 8.38 3.83
C THR A 27 4.48 7.11 3.87
N PRO A 28 3.45 6.96 3.02
CA PRO A 28 2.72 5.72 2.92
C PRO A 28 3.63 4.60 2.39
N MET A 29 3.34 3.37 2.80
CA MET A 29 4.01 2.19 2.27
C MET A 29 3.68 2.02 0.78
N VAL A 30 4.70 1.77 -0.04
CA VAL A 30 4.51 1.44 -1.45
C VAL A 30 4.31 -0.07 -1.57
N VAL A 31 3.09 -0.48 -1.93
CA VAL A 31 2.76 -1.86 -2.27
C VAL A 31 2.96 -2.03 -3.78
N LYS A 32 3.91 -2.86 -4.19
CA LYS A 32 4.24 -3.06 -5.63
C LYS A 32 3.44 -4.18 -6.28
N ASP A 33 3.02 -5.18 -5.49
CA ASP A 33 2.29 -6.34 -5.98
C ASP A 33 1.52 -7.04 -4.86
N ALA A 34 0.58 -7.92 -5.21
CA ALA A 34 -0.14 -8.80 -4.30
C ALA A 34 -0.54 -10.11 -4.99
N ASP A 35 -0.54 -11.22 -4.26
CA ASP A 35 -0.92 -12.55 -4.76
C ASP A 35 -1.38 -13.45 -3.61
N GLY A 36 -2.50 -14.17 -3.81
CA GLY A 36 -3.12 -14.99 -2.80
C GLY A 36 -3.44 -14.19 -1.53
N VAL A 37 -2.83 -14.56 -0.42
CA VAL A 37 -2.99 -13.90 0.90
C VAL A 37 -1.87 -12.92 1.24
N PHE A 38 -1.01 -12.56 0.27
CA PHE A 38 0.13 -11.68 0.51
C PHE A 38 0.06 -10.40 -0.32
N PHE A 39 0.61 -9.31 0.23
CA PHE A 39 1.06 -8.15 -0.54
C PHE A 39 2.55 -7.90 -0.31
N TYR A 40 3.19 -7.25 -1.28
CA TYR A 40 4.64 -7.08 -1.34
C TYR A 40 5.00 -5.61 -1.39
N ASP A 41 5.92 -5.17 -0.54
CA ASP A 41 6.48 -3.82 -0.65
C ASP A 41 7.45 -3.69 -1.83
N GLU A 42 7.94 -2.48 -2.11
CA GLU A 42 8.84 -2.25 -3.24
C GLU A 42 10.13 -3.11 -3.20
N ASP A 43 10.60 -3.44 -2.00
CA ASP A 43 11.81 -4.23 -1.76
C ASP A 43 11.54 -5.74 -1.92
N GLY A 44 10.27 -6.13 -2.09
CA GLY A 44 9.84 -7.51 -2.29
C GLY A 44 9.54 -8.26 -1.01
N LYS A 45 9.51 -7.58 0.14
CA LYS A 45 9.15 -8.21 1.40
C LYS A 45 7.65 -8.52 1.41
N PRO A 46 7.26 -9.78 1.70
CA PRO A 46 5.86 -10.16 1.80
C PRO A 46 5.26 -9.77 3.16
N TYR A 47 3.97 -9.43 3.12
CA TYR A 47 3.12 -9.21 4.29
C TYR A 47 1.86 -10.05 4.13
N ILE A 48 1.48 -10.79 5.16
CA ILE A 48 0.20 -11.51 5.18
C ILE A 48 -0.91 -10.47 5.27
N ASP A 49 -1.85 -10.52 4.33
CA ASP A 49 -3.08 -9.74 4.36
C ASP A 49 -4.10 -10.38 5.32
N PHE A 50 -3.82 -10.26 6.62
CA PHE A 50 -4.58 -10.95 7.65
C PHE A 50 -6.00 -10.39 7.85
N SER A 51 -6.29 -9.21 7.29
CA SER A 51 -7.60 -8.56 7.37
C SER A 51 -8.34 -8.51 6.02
N SER A 52 -7.81 -9.16 4.99
CA SER A 52 -8.35 -9.05 3.62
C SER A 52 -8.51 -7.58 3.19
N GLN A 53 -7.48 -6.76 3.42
CA GLN A 53 -7.45 -5.30 3.36
C GLN A 53 -8.48 -4.68 4.32
N LEU A 54 -9.45 -3.94 3.80
CA LEU A 54 -10.59 -3.43 4.55
C LEU A 54 -11.75 -4.43 4.50
N MET A 55 -11.46 -5.70 4.81
CA MET A 55 -12.42 -6.81 4.79
C MET A 55 -13.11 -6.98 3.41
N CYS A 56 -12.37 -6.82 2.31
CA CYS A 56 -12.91 -6.83 0.95
C CYS A 56 -12.24 -7.83 0.00
N SER A 57 -11.00 -8.24 0.26
CA SER A 57 -10.26 -9.21 -0.57
C SER A 57 -10.65 -10.66 -0.23
N ASN A 58 -11.94 -11.00 -0.32
CA ASN A 58 -12.48 -12.29 0.16
C ASN A 58 -11.93 -13.51 -0.58
N LEU A 59 -11.58 -13.37 -1.85
CA LEU A 59 -11.00 -14.43 -2.68
C LEU A 59 -9.48 -14.28 -2.85
N GLY A 60 -8.84 -13.48 -1.98
CA GLY A 60 -7.45 -13.11 -2.10
C GLY A 60 -7.17 -12.18 -3.28
N HIS A 61 -5.88 -11.94 -3.52
CA HIS A 61 -5.37 -11.12 -4.61
C HIS A 61 -5.07 -12.00 -5.82
N LYS A 62 -5.32 -11.49 -7.04
CA LYS A 62 -5.09 -12.19 -8.32
C LYS A 62 -5.76 -13.58 -8.42
N ASN A 63 -7.00 -13.70 -7.93
CA ASN A 63 -7.81 -14.91 -8.14
C ASN A 63 -7.99 -15.19 -9.65
N LYS A 64 -7.72 -16.42 -10.10
CA LYS A 64 -7.73 -16.85 -11.52
C LYS A 64 -8.69 -18.01 -11.73
#